data_AF-A0A2T6LI03-F1
#
_entry.id   AF-A0A2T6LI03-F1
#
_cell.length_a   1.000
_cell.length_b   1.000
_cell.length_c   1.000
_cell.angle_alpha   90.00
_cell.angle_beta   90.00
_cell.angle_gamma   90.00
#
_symmetry.space_group_name_H-M   'P 1'
#
loop_
_entity.id
_entity.type
_entity.pdbx_description
1 polymer ?
#
loop_
_entity_poly.entity_id
_entity_poly.type
_entity_poly.pdbx_seq_one_letter_code
_entity_poly.pdbx_strand_id
1 'polypeptide(L)'
;MTADQQDADAASVEDVATTFRLAVMAERHPALRRAEARARLRLAAAIQAMDEAGSVPGRHDLGEQAAVELASQRYSRALADLVRGETGPTATPEAAVV
;
A
#
# COMPACT_ATOMS: atom_id res chain seq x y z
N MET A 1 8.46 36.11 -0.42
CA MET A 1 8.34 34.78 0.19
C MET A 1 6.85 34.44 0.16
N THR A 2 6.43 33.63 -0.81
CA THR A 2 5.02 33.31 -1.09
C THR A 2 4.58 32.13 -0.22
N ALA A 3 3.30 32.10 0.17
CA ALA A 3 2.71 31.02 0.97
C ALA A 3 2.94 29.62 0.35
N ASP A 4 3.00 29.57 -0.98
CA ASP A 4 3.30 28.38 -1.79
C ASP A 4 4.69 27.75 -1.48
N GLN A 5 5.66 28.58 -1.10
CA GLN A 5 7.01 28.12 -0.73
C GLN A 5 7.04 27.55 0.71
N GLN A 6 6.19 28.06 1.60
CA GLN A 6 6.13 27.58 2.99
C GLN A 6 5.42 26.23 3.11
N ASP A 7 4.41 25.97 2.28
CA ASP A 7 3.72 24.67 2.24
C ASP A 7 4.61 23.56 1.65
N ALA A 8 5.43 23.89 0.64
CA ALA A 8 6.42 22.96 0.08
C ALA A 8 7.52 22.60 1.10
N ASP A 9 8.02 23.57 1.86
CA ASP A 9 9.03 23.32 2.90
C ASP A 9 8.45 22.54 4.10
N ALA A 10 7.20 22.78 4.49
CA ALA A 10 6.53 22.04 5.56
C ALA A 10 6.27 20.56 5.18
N ALA A 11 5.83 20.31 3.95
CA ALA A 11 5.69 18.96 3.41
C ALA A 11 7.03 18.19 3.44
N SER A 12 8.14 18.86 3.13
CA SER A 12 9.47 18.23 3.16
C SER A 12 9.89 17.77 4.57
N VAL A 13 9.52 18.49 5.63
CA VAL A 13 9.85 18.13 7.02
C VAL A 13 9.01 16.93 7.48
N GLU A 14 7.72 16.92 7.14
CA GLU A 14 6.82 15.80 7.44
C GLU A 14 7.24 14.52 6.70
N ASP A 15 7.68 14.64 5.44
CA ASP A 15 8.21 13.55 4.64
C ASP A 15 9.49 12.96 5.25
N VAL A 16 10.41 13.81 5.73
CA VAL A 16 11.64 13.36 6.41
C VAL A 16 11.31 12.62 7.71
N ALA A 17 10.40 13.16 8.52
CA ALA A 17 9.97 12.52 9.77
C ALA A 17 9.26 11.18 9.52
N THR A 18 8.43 11.11 8.49
CA THR A 18 7.73 9.88 8.08
C THR A 18 8.69 8.84 7.54
N THR A 19 9.64 9.24 6.70
CA THR A 19 10.70 8.38 6.17
C THR A 19 11.55 7.81 7.29
N PHE A 20 11.98 8.65 8.23
CA PHE A 20 12.74 8.21 9.41
C PHE A 20 11.94 7.21 10.24
N ARG A 21 10.67 7.50 10.54
CA ARG A 21 9.79 6.59 11.28
C ARG A 21 9.64 5.25 10.57
N LEU A 22 9.41 5.27 9.27
CA LEU A 22 9.28 4.06 8.46
C LEU A 22 10.56 3.21 8.51
N ALA A 23 11.73 3.83 8.39
CA ALA A 23 13.02 3.13 8.49
C ALA A 23 13.19 2.45 9.86
N VAL A 24 12.93 3.19 10.95
CA VAL A 24 13.04 2.65 12.32
C VAL A 24 12.04 1.51 12.55
N MET A 25 10.79 1.64 12.08
CA MET A 25 9.80 0.58 12.24
C MET A 25 10.11 -0.66 11.39
N ALA A 26 10.65 -0.46 10.18
CA ALA A 26 11.07 -1.57 9.31
C ALA A 26 12.22 -2.39 9.89
N GLU A 27 13.10 -1.76 10.67
CA GLU A 27 14.15 -2.45 11.43
C GLU A 27 13.59 -3.20 12.64
N ARG A 28 12.71 -2.55 13.42
CA ARG A 28 12.13 -3.13 14.64
C ARG A 28 11.12 -4.25 14.37
N HIS A 29 10.40 -4.19 13.26
CA HIS A 29 9.31 -5.10 12.92
C HIS A 29 9.57 -5.81 11.58
N PRO A 30 10.52 -6.76 11.51
CA PRO A 30 10.88 -7.43 10.25
C PRO A 30 9.72 -8.25 9.65
N ALA A 31 8.78 -8.72 10.49
CA ALA A 31 7.57 -9.38 10.01
C ALA A 31 6.65 -8.42 9.25
N LEU A 32 6.43 -7.21 9.78
CA LEU A 32 5.63 -6.17 9.12
C LEU A 32 6.31 -5.69 7.83
N ARG A 33 7.64 -5.52 7.84
CA ARG A 33 8.42 -5.22 6.63
C ARG A 33 8.22 -6.26 5.53
N ARG A 34 8.23 -7.56 5.89
CA ARG A 34 7.96 -8.64 4.92
C ARG A 34 6.51 -8.62 4.44
N ALA A 35 5.55 -8.29 5.30
CA ALA A 35 4.14 -8.20 4.93
C ALA A 35 3.89 -7.05 3.94
N GLU A 36 4.44 -5.87 4.21
CA GLU A 36 4.42 -4.70 3.30
C GLU A 36 5.05 -5.07 1.95
N ALA A 37 6.27 -5.65 1.94
CA ALA A 37 6.95 -6.02 0.71
C ALA A 37 6.14 -7.01 -0.15
N ARG A 38 5.46 -7.98 0.49
CA ARG A 38 4.56 -8.92 -0.21
C ARG A 38 3.33 -8.22 -0.76
N ALA A 39 2.74 -7.29 -0.01
CA ALA A 39 1.57 -6.54 -0.46
C ALA A 39 1.92 -5.64 -1.65
N ARG A 40 3.09 -5.00 -1.62
CA ARG A 40 3.63 -4.20 -2.73
C ARG A 40 3.84 -5.04 -4.00
N LEU A 41 4.42 -6.25 -3.87
CA LEU A 41 4.57 -7.17 -5.00
C LEU A 41 3.23 -7.59 -5.60
N ARG A 42 2.21 -7.84 -4.77
CA ARG A 42 0.85 -8.17 -5.24
C ARG A 42 0.20 -7.02 -5.98
N LEU A 43 0.37 -5.78 -5.50
CA LEU A 43 -0.11 -4.59 -6.19
C LEU A 43 0.57 -4.43 -7.55
N ALA A 44 1.89 -4.54 -7.61
CA ALA A 44 2.63 -4.48 -8.88
C ALA A 44 2.15 -5.54 -9.88
N ALA A 45 1.95 -6.78 -9.42
CA ALA A 45 1.43 -7.87 -10.26
C ALA A 45 -0.01 -7.60 -10.76
N ALA A 46 -0.88 -7.03 -9.93
CA ALA A 46 -2.24 -6.68 -10.32
C ALA A 46 -2.26 -5.55 -11.38
N ILE A 47 -1.41 -4.54 -11.22
CA ILE A 47 -1.24 -3.46 -12.19
C ILE A 47 -0.77 -4.03 -13.54
N GLN A 48 0.25 -4.89 -13.52
CA GLN A 48 0.73 -5.54 -14.73
C GLN A 48 -0.36 -6.37 -15.42
N ALA A 49 -1.16 -7.14 -14.66
CA ALA A 49 -2.26 -7.91 -15.22
C ALA A 49 -3.35 -7.03 -15.84
N MET A 50 -3.62 -5.86 -15.25
CA MET A 50 -4.56 -4.87 -15.80
C MET A 50 -4.04 -4.27 -17.12
N ASP A 51 -2.76 -3.90 -17.17
CA ASP A 51 -2.12 -3.39 -18.39
C ASP A 51 -2.16 -4.44 -19.52
N GLU A 52 -1.88 -5.71 -19.18
CA GLU A 52 -1.98 -6.83 -20.12
C GLU A 52 -3.42 -7.05 -20.60
N ALA A 53 -4.43 -6.91 -19.73
CA ALA A 53 -5.84 -7.03 -20.12
C ALA A 53 -6.29 -5.90 -21.05
N GLY A 54 -5.86 -4.65 -20.77
CA GLY A 54 -6.15 -3.48 -21.60
C GLY A 54 -5.53 -3.55 -23.00
N SER A 55 -4.48 -4.37 -23.18
CA SER A 55 -3.84 -4.58 -24.48
C SER A 55 -4.65 -5.48 -25.43
N VAL A 56 -5.70 -6.16 -24.94
CA VAL A 56 -6.52 -7.10 -25.74
C VAL A 56 -7.79 -6.41 -26.24
N PRO A 57 -7.95 -6.18 -27.55
CA PRO A 57 -9.15 -5.54 -28.10
C PRO A 57 -10.43 -6.32 -27.78
N GLY A 58 -11.45 -5.63 -27.27
CA GLY A 58 -12.76 -6.22 -26.97
C GLY A 58 -12.85 -7.01 -25.66
N ARG A 59 -11.77 -7.07 -24.86
CA ARG A 59 -11.80 -7.62 -23.51
C ARG A 59 -12.23 -6.55 -22.50
N HIS A 60 -13.13 -6.92 -21.59
CA HIS A 60 -13.44 -6.11 -20.41
C HIS A 60 -12.42 -6.38 -19.30
N ASP A 61 -11.98 -5.32 -18.63
CA ASP A 61 -10.92 -5.31 -17.60
C ASP A 61 -11.47 -5.11 -16.17
N LEU A 62 -12.79 -5.21 -15.98
CA LEU A 62 -13.45 -4.98 -14.68
C LEU A 62 -12.91 -5.88 -13.57
N GLY A 63 -12.52 -7.11 -13.89
CA GLY A 63 -11.93 -8.04 -12.93
C GLY A 63 -10.54 -7.59 -12.48
N GLU A 64 -9.73 -7.11 -13.42
CA GLU A 64 -8.39 -6.60 -13.19
C GLU A 64 -8.42 -5.27 -12.44
N GLN A 65 -9.37 -4.38 -12.76
CA GLN A 65 -9.62 -3.14 -12.00
C GLN A 65 -9.95 -3.45 -10.53
N ALA A 66 -10.87 -4.38 -10.28
CA ALA A 66 -11.20 -4.81 -8.92
C ALA A 66 -10.00 -5.46 -8.20
N ALA A 67 -9.16 -6.21 -8.92
CA ALA A 67 -7.94 -6.79 -8.37
C ALA A 67 -6.91 -5.73 -7.96
N VAL A 68 -6.71 -4.69 -8.78
CA VAL A 68 -5.85 -3.54 -8.46
C VAL A 68 -6.37 -2.79 -7.24
N GLU A 69 -7.67 -2.52 -7.17
CA GLU A 69 -8.27 -1.83 -6.03
C GLU A 69 -8.07 -2.61 -4.72
N LEU A 70 -8.38 -3.92 -4.74
CA LEU A 70 -8.18 -4.78 -3.57
C LEU A 70 -6.70 -4.86 -3.16
N ALA A 71 -5.78 -4.95 -4.13
CA ALA A 71 -4.35 -4.97 -3.86
C ALA A 71 -3.85 -3.63 -3.28
N SER A 72 -4.38 -2.50 -3.76
CA SER A 72 -4.08 -1.16 -3.26
C SER A 72 -4.54 -0.97 -1.81
N GLN A 73 -5.75 -1.43 -1.48
CA GLN A 73 -6.27 -1.41 -0.11
C GLN A 73 -5.39 -2.26 0.83
N ARG A 74 -4.99 -3.46 0.39
CA ARG A 74 -4.11 -4.36 1.15
C ARG A 74 -2.71 -3.77 1.36
N TYR A 75 -2.15 -3.13 0.34
CA TYR A 75 -0.86 -2.46 0.43
C TYR A 75 -0.92 -1.27 1.39
N SER A 76 -1.90 -0.38 1.23
CA SER A 76 -2.12 0.77 2.11
C SER A 76 -2.25 0.35 3.57
N ARG A 77 -2.97 -0.75 3.83
CA ARG A 77 -3.09 -1.33 5.17
C ARG A 77 -1.76 -1.86 5.70
N ALA A 78 -1.04 -2.64 4.92
CA ALA A 78 0.26 -3.20 5.34
C ALA A 78 1.30 -2.09 5.62
N LEU A 79 1.26 -1.01 4.84
CA LEU A 79 2.11 0.16 5.07
C LEU A 79 1.70 0.90 6.35
N ALA A 80 0.40 1.09 6.60
CA ALA A 80 -0.09 1.70 7.83
C ALA A 80 0.29 0.88 9.08
N ASP A 81 0.15 -0.44 9.00
CA ASP A 81 0.57 -1.38 10.04
C ASP A 81 2.07 -1.23 10.33
N LEU A 82 2.90 -1.17 9.27
CA LEU A 82 4.34 -0.96 9.40
C LEU A 82 4.68 0.40 10.01
N VAL A 83 4.03 1.49 9.59
CA VAL A 83 4.28 2.85 10.13
C VAL A 83 3.91 2.94 11.61
N ARG A 84 2.88 2.21 12.05
CA ARG A 84 2.43 2.16 13.45
C ARG A 84 3.20 1.15 14.30
N GLY A 85 3.85 0.16 13.68
CA GLY A 85 4.49 -0.95 14.38
C GLY A 85 3.49 -1.98 14.94
N GLU A 86 2.24 -1.94 14.47
CA GLU A 86 1.13 -2.75 14.97
C GLU A 86 0.48 -3.48 13.79
N THR A 87 0.06 -4.73 13.99
CA THR A 87 -0.86 -5.37 13.05
C THR A 87 -2.26 -4.78 13.27
N GLY A 88 -2.79 -4.02 12.32
CA GLY A 88 -4.17 -3.56 12.35
C GLY A 88 -5.12 -4.76 12.45
N PRO A 89 -6.31 -4.60 13.07
CA PRO A 89 -7.18 -5.69 13.51
C PRO A 89 -7.36 -6.68 12.38
N THR A 90 -6.70 -7.84 12.44
CA THR A 90 -6.77 -8.90 11.43
C THR A 90 -8.22 -9.00 11.02
N ALA A 91 -8.53 -8.76 9.74
CA ALA A 91 -9.88 -9.02 9.24
C ALA A 91 -10.17 -10.46 9.65
N THR A 92 -11.04 -10.61 10.63
CA THR A 92 -11.46 -11.87 11.19
C THR A 92 -11.85 -12.74 10.01
N PRO A 93 -11.40 -14.00 9.91
CA PRO A 93 -12.05 -14.96 9.02
C PRO A 93 -13.43 -15.29 9.60
N GLU A 94 -14.35 -14.33 9.48
CA GLU A 94 -15.79 -14.51 9.55
C GLU A 94 -16.20 -14.61 8.07
N ALA A 95 -16.41 -15.79 7.47
CA ALA A 95 -17.19 -16.91 7.95
C ALA A 95 -16.63 -18.24 7.41
N ALA A 96 -16.16 -19.09 8.31
CA ALA A 96 -16.49 -20.52 8.21
C ALA A 96 -17.88 -20.68 8.84
N VAL A 97 -18.92 -20.46 8.05
CA VAL A 97 -20.27 -20.89 8.42
C VAL A 97 -20.49 -22.24 7.75
N VAL A 98 -20.86 -23.17 8.63
CA VAL A 98 -21.27 -24.56 8.46
C VAL A 98 -22.24 -24.75 7.29
#